data_AF-T1EZN9-F1
#
_entry.id   AF-T1EZN9-F1
#
_cell.length_a   1.000
_cell.length_b   1.000
_cell.length_c   1.000
_cell.angle_alpha   90.00
_cell.angle_beta   90.00
_cell.angle_gamma   90.00
#
_symmetry.space_group_name_H-M   'P 1'
#
loop_
_entity.id
_entity.type
_entity.pdbx_description
1 polymer ?
#
loop_
_entity_poly.entity_id
_entity_poly.type
_entity_poly.pdbx_seq_one_letter_code
_entity_poly.pdbx_strand_id
1 'polypeptide(L)'
;MDNDSDAPASSSVPAEFLVLACADDVNSRERKDSYNELVGNEGSYQIQNTTDSINAQRWELNYYEASIYLNEGKDNDKFSVHPRNQLKLPIYKIVHSTWFHIVSLLVSIEILALVICESPTNLQLPVIAHAVLELLGLLLIFIEMFLKAKWLGFKAFISHRRTVFKLVVLVVMFVEAVVVIIRQSNHIRVTRALRPLFLLDIHYCRGYFQTFIDSFISLFILMTTSNFPDVMMPSYKSSKWSCIYFIVYISLQLFIFMNLLIKRCLIK
;
A
#
# COMPACT_ATOMS: atom_id res chain seq x y z
N MET A 1 -55.62 -43.95 15.47
CA MET A 1 -54.53 -44.88 15.80
C MET A 1 -53.30 -44.28 15.19
N ASP A 2 -52.70 -43.41 15.99
CA ASP A 2 -51.48 -42.66 15.74
C ASP A 2 -50.32 -43.63 15.56
N ASN A 3 -49.44 -43.34 14.62
CA ASN A 3 -48.08 -43.83 14.64
C ASN A 3 -47.19 -42.70 14.11
N ASP A 4 -46.71 -41.90 15.06
CA ASP A 4 -45.47 -41.14 14.94
C ASP A 4 -44.37 -42.07 14.44
N SER A 5 -43.68 -41.65 13.38
CA SER A 5 -42.45 -42.28 12.90
C SER A 5 -41.40 -41.18 12.84
N ASP A 6 -40.59 -41.21 13.89
CA ASP A 6 -39.45 -40.37 14.19
C ASP A 6 -38.64 -39.93 12.95
N ALA A 7 -38.55 -38.62 12.76
CA ALA A 7 -37.45 -38.03 12.01
C ALA A 7 -36.16 -38.25 12.81
N PRO A 8 -35.07 -38.80 12.24
CA PRO A 8 -33.82 -38.94 12.97
C PRO A 8 -33.31 -37.54 13.31
N ALA A 9 -33.24 -37.26 14.62
CA ALA A 9 -32.67 -36.04 15.15
C ALA A 9 -31.27 -35.84 14.56
N SER A 10 -31.06 -34.72 13.87
CA SER A 10 -29.76 -34.28 13.42
C SER A 10 -28.88 -34.00 14.65
N SER A 11 -28.13 -35.00 15.08
CA SER A 11 -27.12 -34.87 16.12
C SER A 11 -25.99 -33.99 15.59
N SER A 12 -26.11 -32.67 15.79
CA SER A 12 -25.02 -31.74 15.60
C SER A 12 -23.83 -32.19 16.44
N VAL A 13 -22.67 -32.37 15.81
CA VAL A 13 -21.42 -32.71 16.51
C VAL A 13 -21.21 -31.73 17.68
N PRO A 14 -21.01 -32.20 18.94
CA PRO A 14 -20.81 -31.32 20.07
C PRO A 14 -19.62 -30.40 19.84
N ALA A 15 -19.77 -29.09 20.08
CA ALA A 15 -18.71 -28.10 19.89
C ALA A 15 -17.40 -28.46 20.64
N GLU A 16 -17.52 -29.21 21.73
CA GLU A 16 -16.41 -29.74 22.52
C GLU A 16 -15.49 -30.69 21.73
N PHE A 17 -16.05 -31.55 20.86
CA PHE A 17 -15.25 -32.41 20.00
C PHE A 17 -14.48 -31.62 18.94
N LEU A 18 -15.07 -30.55 18.39
CA LEU A 18 -14.41 -29.70 17.40
C LEU A 18 -13.22 -28.93 18.01
N VAL A 19 -13.35 -28.48 19.27
CA VAL A 19 -12.26 -27.86 20.02
C VAL A 19 -11.14 -28.87 20.29
N LEU A 20 -11.48 -30.10 20.66
CA LEU A 20 -10.51 -31.18 20.80
C LEU A 20 -9.81 -31.46 19.48
N ALA A 21 -10.56 -31.60 18.38
CA ALA A 21 -10.06 -31.88 17.02
C ALA A 21 -8.97 -30.88 16.60
N CYS A 22 -9.15 -29.60 16.91
CA CYS A 22 -8.19 -28.52 16.64
C CYS A 22 -6.97 -28.50 17.59
N ALA A 23 -7.02 -29.18 18.73
CA ALA A 23 -5.92 -29.26 19.69
C ALA A 23 -5.00 -30.46 19.37
N ASP A 24 -3.69 -30.18 19.28
CA ASP A 24 -2.64 -31.14 18.90
C ASP A 24 -1.78 -31.61 20.10
N ASP A 25 -2.36 -31.74 21.29
CA ASP A 25 -1.69 -32.27 22.49
C ASP A 25 -2.07 -33.73 22.80
N VAL A 26 -1.32 -34.39 23.69
CA VAL A 26 -1.52 -35.83 24.01
C VAL A 26 -2.88 -36.05 24.70
N ASN A 27 -3.29 -35.13 25.58
CA ASN A 27 -4.53 -35.24 26.34
C ASN A 27 -5.78 -34.94 25.49
N SER A 28 -5.63 -34.20 24.39
CA SER A 28 -6.73 -34.04 23.41
C SER A 28 -6.91 -35.27 22.54
N ARG A 29 -5.85 -36.03 22.23
CA ARG A 29 -5.93 -37.28 21.45
C ARG A 29 -6.68 -38.38 22.20
N GLU A 30 -6.33 -38.63 23.46
CA GLU A 30 -7.03 -39.63 24.29
C GLU A 30 -8.54 -39.32 24.43
N ARG A 31 -8.89 -38.03 24.56
CA ARG A 31 -10.29 -37.60 24.58
C ARG A 31 -11.00 -37.75 23.22
N LYS A 32 -10.31 -37.54 22.09
CA LYS A 32 -10.88 -37.80 20.75
C LYS A 32 -11.20 -39.28 20.57
N ASP A 33 -10.29 -40.15 20.97
CA ASP A 33 -10.44 -41.60 20.83
C ASP A 33 -11.63 -42.10 21.67
N SER A 34 -11.76 -41.61 22.91
CA SER A 34 -12.91 -41.90 23.77
C SER A 34 -14.23 -41.39 23.20
N TYR A 35 -14.26 -40.19 22.60
CA TYR A 35 -15.47 -39.67 21.93
C TYR A 35 -15.83 -40.45 20.66
N ASN A 36 -14.85 -40.85 19.85
CA ASN A 36 -15.07 -41.61 18.63
C ASN A 36 -15.68 -42.99 18.92
N GLU A 37 -15.34 -43.60 20.06
CA GLU A 37 -15.92 -44.85 20.52
C GLU A 37 -17.41 -44.72 20.93
N LEU A 38 -17.82 -43.54 21.43
CA LEU A 38 -19.19 -43.24 21.85
C LEU A 38 -20.16 -42.93 20.69
N VAL A 39 -19.66 -42.47 19.55
CA VAL A 39 -20.49 -41.80 18.52
C VAL A 39 -20.95 -42.75 17.38
N GLY A 40 -20.53 -44.02 17.38
CA GLY A 40 -20.93 -44.99 16.35
C GLY A 40 -20.45 -44.64 14.94
N ASN A 41 -20.71 -45.51 13.96
CA ASN A 41 -20.12 -45.39 12.61
C ASN A 41 -20.62 -44.15 11.84
N GLU A 42 -21.92 -43.86 11.84
CA GLU A 42 -22.46 -42.72 11.07
C GLU A 42 -21.98 -41.37 11.60
N GLY A 43 -21.91 -41.23 12.93
CA GLY A 43 -21.42 -40.01 13.55
C GLY A 43 -19.90 -39.86 13.41
N SER A 44 -19.12 -40.95 13.43
CA SER A 44 -17.67 -40.90 13.18
C SER A 44 -17.35 -40.45 11.75
N TYR A 45 -18.13 -40.86 10.73
CA TYR A 45 -17.99 -40.34 9.36
C TYR A 45 -18.27 -38.83 9.25
N GLN A 46 -19.32 -38.33 9.90
CA GLN A 46 -19.65 -36.90 9.90
C GLN A 46 -18.58 -36.07 10.62
N ILE A 47 -18.06 -36.60 11.72
CA ILE A 47 -16.95 -36.02 12.49
C ILE A 47 -15.67 -35.98 11.67
N GLN A 48 -15.34 -37.08 10.99
CA GLN A 48 -14.15 -37.19 10.13
C GLN A 48 -14.23 -36.15 9.00
N ASN A 49 -15.35 -36.08 8.27
CA ASN A 49 -15.55 -35.10 7.20
C ASN A 49 -15.46 -33.65 7.71
N THR A 50 -16.03 -33.37 8.88
CA THR A 50 -15.95 -32.04 9.50
C THR A 50 -14.52 -31.71 9.92
N THR A 51 -13.80 -32.66 10.50
CA THR A 51 -12.40 -32.49 10.90
C THR A 51 -11.48 -32.31 9.69
N ASP A 52 -11.71 -33.08 8.62
CA ASP A 52 -10.96 -32.99 7.37
C ASP A 52 -11.20 -31.64 6.68
N SER A 53 -12.44 -31.14 6.68
CA SER A 53 -12.76 -29.81 6.13
C SER A 53 -12.11 -28.67 6.95
N ILE A 54 -12.10 -28.75 8.28
CA ILE A 54 -11.41 -27.78 9.15
C ILE A 54 -9.90 -27.82 8.93
N ASN A 55 -9.33 -29.02 8.83
CA ASN A 55 -7.90 -29.20 8.56
C ASN A 55 -7.53 -28.64 7.19
N ALA A 56 -8.33 -28.91 6.15
CA ALA A 56 -8.15 -28.33 4.81
C ALA A 56 -8.14 -26.79 4.88
N GLN A 57 -9.11 -26.19 5.57
CA GLN A 57 -9.17 -24.74 5.76
C GLN A 57 -7.94 -24.18 6.52
N ARG A 58 -7.44 -24.91 7.53
CA ARG A 58 -6.21 -24.53 8.26
C ARG A 58 -4.99 -24.58 7.35
N TRP A 59 -4.85 -25.61 6.51
CA TRP A 59 -3.77 -25.70 5.54
C TRP A 59 -3.86 -24.59 4.49
N GLU A 60 -5.05 -24.25 4.00
CA GLU A 60 -5.24 -23.10 3.11
C GLU A 60 -4.77 -21.79 3.74
N LEU A 61 -5.10 -21.55 5.01
CA LEU A 61 -4.62 -20.37 5.75
C LEU A 61 -3.09 -20.39 5.91
N ASN A 62 -2.49 -21.54 6.19
CA ASN A 62 -1.03 -21.68 6.30
C ASN A 62 -0.33 -21.43 4.97
N TYR A 63 -0.86 -21.97 3.86
CA TYR A 63 -0.35 -21.69 2.51
C TYR A 63 -0.49 -20.21 2.15
N TYR A 64 -1.60 -19.60 2.55
CA TYR A 64 -1.84 -18.18 2.34
C TYR A 64 -0.84 -17.31 3.13
N GLU A 65 -0.61 -17.62 4.41
CA GLU A 65 0.40 -16.93 5.23
C GLU A 65 1.82 -17.11 4.67
N ALA A 66 2.19 -18.32 4.25
CA ALA A 66 3.47 -18.59 3.60
C ALA A 66 3.64 -17.77 2.30
N SER A 67 2.58 -17.64 1.51
CA SER A 67 2.60 -16.80 0.29
C SER A 67 2.85 -15.32 0.61
N ILE A 68 2.34 -14.83 1.75
CA ILE A 68 2.58 -13.47 2.24
C ILE A 68 4.06 -13.30 2.60
N TYR A 69 4.66 -14.23 3.36
CA TYR A 69 6.08 -14.17 3.70
C TYR A 69 6.99 -14.14 2.47
N LEU A 70 6.66 -14.95 1.45
CA LEU A 70 7.40 -14.94 0.18
C LEU A 70 7.30 -13.57 -0.50
N ASN A 71 6.13 -12.93 -0.48
CA ASN A 71 5.93 -11.63 -1.09
C ASN A 71 6.60 -10.50 -0.30
N GLU A 72 6.51 -10.51 1.04
CA GLU A 72 7.22 -9.57 1.93
C GLU A 72 8.75 -9.69 1.74
N GLY A 73 9.28 -10.92 1.62
CA GLY A 73 10.69 -11.15 1.32
C GLY A 73 11.11 -10.63 -0.04
N LYS A 74 10.24 -10.77 -1.06
CA LYS A 74 10.46 -10.23 -2.41
C LYS A 74 10.40 -8.70 -2.45
N ASP A 75 9.62 -8.07 -1.57
CA ASP A 75 9.44 -6.61 -1.47
C ASP A 75 10.43 -5.95 -0.50
N ASN A 76 11.28 -6.74 0.18
CA ASN A 76 12.21 -6.28 1.21
C ASN A 76 11.48 -5.56 2.37
N ASP A 77 10.27 -6.03 2.68
CA ASP A 77 9.49 -5.53 3.79
C ASP A 77 9.92 -6.18 5.12
N LYS A 78 9.82 -5.42 6.21
CA LYS A 78 10.20 -5.93 7.53
C LYS A 78 9.13 -6.90 8.05
N PHE A 79 9.54 -8.12 8.39
CA PHE A 79 8.66 -9.12 9.03
C PHE A 79 8.08 -8.71 10.39
N SER A 80 8.58 -7.62 11.00
CA SER A 80 8.04 -7.09 12.27
C SER A 80 6.59 -6.61 12.17
N VAL A 81 6.11 -6.26 10.96
CA VAL A 81 4.74 -5.77 10.72
C VAL A 81 3.81 -6.81 10.10
N HIS A 82 4.22 -8.08 10.12
CA HIS A 82 3.47 -9.18 9.52
C HIS A 82 2.02 -9.27 10.05
N PRO A 83 1.00 -9.44 9.17
CA PRO A 83 -0.40 -9.46 9.57
C PRO A 83 -0.81 -10.78 10.25
N ARG A 84 -0.46 -10.97 11.52
CA ARG A 84 -0.88 -12.15 12.31
C ARG A 84 -2.37 -12.20 12.67
N ASN A 85 -3.06 -11.06 12.65
CA ASN A 85 -4.47 -10.96 13.01
C ASN A 85 -5.33 -10.91 11.75
N GLN A 86 -6.45 -11.64 11.72
CA GLN A 86 -7.40 -11.63 10.60
C GLN A 86 -7.95 -10.23 10.28
N LEU A 87 -8.03 -9.34 11.28
CA LEU A 87 -8.46 -7.94 11.09
C LEU A 87 -7.44 -7.06 10.34
N LYS A 88 -6.15 -7.42 10.34
CA LYS A 88 -5.09 -6.66 9.64
C LYS A 88 -4.91 -7.13 8.19
N LEU A 89 -5.30 -8.36 7.91
CA LEU A 89 -5.22 -9.00 6.59
C LEU A 89 -5.93 -8.23 5.45
N PRO A 90 -7.18 -7.73 5.61
CA PRO A 90 -7.83 -6.99 4.53
C PRO A 90 -7.13 -5.67 4.24
N ILE A 91 -6.63 -4.98 5.27
CA ILE A 91 -5.90 -3.71 5.10
C ILE A 91 -4.56 -3.98 4.39
N TYR A 92 -3.86 -5.04 4.78
CA TYR A 92 -2.64 -5.48 4.11
C TYR A 92 -2.88 -5.74 2.62
N LYS A 93 -3.93 -6.49 2.28
CA LYS A 93 -4.34 -6.79 0.90
C LYS A 93 -4.63 -5.52 0.09
N ILE A 94 -5.29 -4.53 0.69
CA ILE A 94 -5.59 -3.26 0.02
C ILE A 94 -4.29 -2.50 -0.27
N VAL A 95 -3.41 -2.36 0.73
CA VAL A 95 -2.16 -1.59 0.61
C VAL A 95 -1.18 -2.23 -0.40
N HIS A 96 -1.12 -3.56 -0.46
CA HIS A 96 -0.25 -4.30 -1.39
C HIS A 96 -0.93 -4.59 -2.74
N SER A 97 -2.13 -4.08 -2.96
CA SER A 97 -2.80 -4.23 -4.24
C SER A 97 -2.10 -3.38 -5.30
N THR A 98 -1.92 -3.94 -6.51
CA THR A 98 -1.41 -3.19 -7.67
C THR A 98 -2.23 -1.92 -7.93
N TRP A 99 -3.53 -1.95 -7.68
CA TRP A 99 -4.41 -0.79 -7.83
C TRP A 99 -4.05 0.35 -6.89
N PHE A 100 -3.68 0.04 -5.65
CA PHE A 100 -3.24 1.06 -4.70
C PHE A 100 -2.00 1.78 -5.23
N HIS A 101 -1.02 1.03 -5.74
CA HIS A 101 0.18 1.62 -6.34
C HIS A 101 -0.10 2.42 -7.62
N ILE A 102 -1.05 1.99 -8.46
CA ILE A 102 -1.47 2.74 -9.66
C ILE A 102 -2.14 4.06 -9.26
N VAL A 103 -3.05 4.05 -8.28
CA VAL A 103 -3.71 5.26 -7.79
C VAL A 103 -2.69 6.23 -7.21
N SER A 104 -1.74 5.75 -6.40
CA SER A 104 -0.66 6.59 -5.85
C SER A 104 0.22 7.21 -6.93
N LEU A 105 0.48 6.47 -8.01
CA LEU A 105 1.20 7.00 -9.17
C LEU A 105 0.38 8.10 -9.85
N LEU A 106 -0.92 7.87 -10.12
CA LEU A 106 -1.78 8.84 -10.78
C LEU A 106 -1.92 10.14 -9.98
N VAL A 107 -2.15 10.05 -8.67
CA VAL A 107 -2.25 11.23 -7.78
C VAL A 107 -0.94 12.01 -7.75
N SER A 108 0.20 11.32 -7.70
CA SER A 108 1.51 11.97 -7.74
C SER A 108 1.77 12.67 -9.09
N ILE A 109 1.34 12.06 -10.19
CA ILE A 109 1.42 12.66 -11.53
C ILE A 109 0.50 13.88 -11.64
N GLU A 110 -0.73 13.81 -11.12
CA GLU A 110 -1.68 14.92 -11.09
C GLU A 110 -1.11 16.13 -10.36
N ILE A 111 -0.60 15.92 -9.14
CA ILE A 111 0.04 16.98 -8.32
C ILE A 111 1.22 17.63 -9.07
N LEU A 112 1.99 16.84 -9.82
CA LEU A 112 3.12 17.35 -10.58
C LEU A 112 2.67 18.07 -11.87
N ALA A 113 1.61 17.58 -12.53
CA ALA A 113 1.03 18.18 -13.73
C ALA A 113 0.40 19.56 -13.45
N LEU A 114 -0.04 19.84 -12.21
CA LEU A 114 -0.53 21.16 -11.80
C LEU A 114 0.51 22.27 -12.04
N VAL A 115 1.80 21.96 -12.10
CA VAL A 115 2.85 22.95 -12.45
C VAL A 115 2.64 23.54 -13.85
N ILE A 116 2.04 22.79 -14.78
CA ILE A 116 1.74 23.27 -16.14
C ILE A 116 0.57 24.26 -16.12
N CYS A 117 -0.38 24.09 -15.20
CA CYS A 117 -1.56 24.94 -15.05
C CYS A 117 -1.32 26.17 -14.15
N GLU A 118 -0.21 26.19 -13.42
CA GLU A 118 0.18 27.28 -12.54
C GLU A 118 1.03 28.33 -13.28
N SER A 119 1.11 29.55 -12.75
CA SER A 119 1.82 30.65 -13.44
C SER A 119 3.30 30.36 -13.69
N PRO A 120 3.85 30.65 -14.89
CA PRO A 120 3.35 31.57 -15.92
C PRO A 120 3.15 30.86 -17.27
N THR A 121 2.35 29.80 -17.29
CA THR A 121 2.01 29.10 -18.53
C THR A 121 0.76 29.73 -19.17
N ASN A 122 0.60 29.55 -20.48
CA ASN A 122 -0.45 30.22 -21.27
C ASN A 122 -1.89 29.73 -20.95
N LEU A 123 -2.05 28.60 -20.26
CA LEU A 123 -3.34 28.12 -19.74
C LEU A 123 -3.58 28.68 -18.32
N GLN A 124 -4.11 29.89 -18.23
CA GLN A 124 -4.41 30.50 -16.92
C GLN A 124 -5.72 29.95 -16.37
N LEU A 125 -5.64 29.04 -15.40
CA LEU A 125 -6.80 28.69 -14.57
C LEU A 125 -6.99 29.71 -13.43
N PRO A 126 -8.23 29.97 -13.01
CA PRO A 126 -8.50 30.86 -11.88
C PRO A 126 -7.82 30.35 -10.61
N VAL A 127 -7.49 31.27 -9.69
CA VAL A 127 -6.67 30.96 -8.51
C VAL A 127 -7.30 29.87 -7.64
N ILE A 128 -8.62 29.88 -7.56
CA ILE A 128 -9.40 28.93 -6.78
C ILE A 128 -9.34 27.52 -7.41
N ALA A 129 -9.41 27.41 -8.74
CA ALA A 129 -9.48 26.10 -9.39
C ALA A 129 -8.20 25.28 -9.18
N HIS A 130 -7.03 25.89 -9.36
CA HIS A 130 -5.78 25.17 -9.13
C HIS A 130 -5.56 24.85 -7.63
N ALA A 131 -6.00 25.73 -6.73
CA ALA A 131 -5.88 25.50 -5.29
C ALA A 131 -6.79 24.35 -4.80
N VAL A 132 -7.99 24.21 -5.38
CA VAL A 132 -8.90 23.09 -5.10
C VAL A 132 -8.34 21.77 -5.62
N LEU A 133 -7.78 21.75 -6.84
CA LEU A 133 -7.12 20.56 -7.38
C LEU A 133 -5.90 20.14 -6.55
N GLU A 134 -5.09 21.12 -6.10
CA GLU A 134 -3.98 20.87 -5.18
C GLU A 134 -4.47 20.28 -3.85
N LEU A 135 -5.52 20.83 -3.26
CA LEU A 135 -6.10 20.32 -2.01
C LEU A 135 -6.66 18.89 -2.17
N LEU A 136 -7.31 18.60 -3.31
CA LEU A 136 -7.85 17.28 -3.62
C LEU A 136 -6.73 16.24 -3.73
N GLY A 137 -5.66 16.54 -4.47
CA GLY A 137 -4.52 15.63 -4.59
C GLY A 137 -3.79 15.42 -3.25
N LEU A 138 -3.61 16.48 -2.44
CA LEU A 138 -3.02 16.36 -1.10
C LEU A 138 -3.91 15.53 -0.15
N LEU A 139 -5.23 15.64 -0.26
CA LEU A 139 -6.17 14.82 0.52
C LEU A 139 -6.07 13.34 0.14
N LEU A 140 -5.95 13.02 -1.15
CA LEU A 140 -5.75 11.64 -1.60
C LEU A 140 -4.44 11.06 -1.05
N ILE A 141 -3.33 11.81 -1.11
CA ILE A 141 -2.04 11.39 -0.51
C ILE A 141 -2.18 11.22 1.01
N PHE A 142 -2.95 12.07 1.69
CA PHE A 142 -3.21 11.91 3.12
C PHE A 142 -3.95 10.61 3.44
N ILE A 143 -4.97 10.24 2.65
CA ILE A 143 -5.71 8.98 2.81
C ILE A 143 -4.77 7.78 2.60
N GLU A 144 -3.90 7.82 1.59
CA GLU A 144 -2.89 6.77 1.37
C GLU A 144 -1.96 6.61 2.57
N MET A 145 -1.45 7.73 3.11
CA MET A 145 -0.59 7.72 4.28
C MET A 145 -1.32 7.21 5.52
N PHE A 146 -2.61 7.51 5.67
CA PHE A 146 -3.44 7.01 6.75
C PHE A 146 -3.67 5.49 6.66
N LEU A 147 -3.93 4.96 5.46
CA LEU A 147 -4.07 3.52 5.24
C LEU A 147 -2.76 2.78 5.55
N LYS A 148 -1.62 3.33 5.11
CA LYS A 148 -0.29 2.82 5.50
C LYS A 148 -0.10 2.89 7.02
N ALA A 149 -0.44 4.00 7.68
CA ALA A 149 -0.33 4.12 9.13
C ALA A 149 -1.19 3.09 9.89
N LYS A 150 -2.41 2.81 9.41
CA LYS A 150 -3.29 1.79 9.99
C LYS A 150 -2.75 0.37 9.81
N TRP A 151 -2.11 0.07 8.67
CA TRP A 151 -1.47 -1.23 8.44
C TRP A 151 -0.22 -1.42 9.29
N LEU A 152 0.78 -0.51 9.20
CA LEU A 152 2.04 -0.65 9.93
C LEU A 152 1.88 -0.44 11.45
N GLY A 153 0.89 0.35 11.86
CA GLY A 153 0.72 0.82 13.23
C GLY A 153 1.55 2.07 13.53
N PHE A 154 1.04 2.94 14.41
CA PHE A 154 1.60 4.28 14.67
C PHE A 154 3.08 4.28 15.08
N LYS A 155 3.50 3.36 15.96
CA LYS A 155 4.90 3.31 16.46
C LYS A 155 5.88 2.94 15.35
N ALA A 156 5.56 1.92 14.56
CA ALA A 156 6.39 1.51 13.43
C ALA A 156 6.40 2.58 12.35
N PHE A 157 5.24 3.17 12.05
CA PHE A 157 5.09 4.23 11.06
C PHE A 157 5.99 5.45 11.33
N ILE A 158 6.02 5.95 12.58
CA ILE A 158 6.88 7.08 12.97
C ILE A 158 8.36 6.67 13.06
N SER A 159 8.66 5.40 13.23
CA SER A 159 10.05 4.92 13.23
C SER A 159 10.71 5.00 11.84
N HIS A 160 9.94 5.02 10.75
CA HIS A 160 10.47 5.05 9.39
C HIS A 160 10.75 6.48 8.92
N ARG A 161 12.05 6.83 8.82
CA ARG A 161 12.52 8.17 8.42
C ARG A 161 11.90 8.68 7.11
N ARG A 162 11.75 7.80 6.11
CA ARG A 162 11.11 8.14 4.81
C ARG A 162 9.66 8.57 4.98
N THR A 163 8.89 7.80 5.75
CA THR A 163 7.47 8.02 6.00
C THR A 163 7.23 9.27 6.83
N VAL A 164 8.08 9.54 7.83
CA VAL A 164 8.04 10.78 8.61
C VAL A 164 8.38 11.99 7.75
N PHE A 165 9.42 11.91 6.92
CA PHE A 165 9.78 13.01 6.02
C PHE A 165 8.64 13.34 5.05
N LYS A 166 8.00 12.31 4.46
CA LYS A 166 6.81 12.46 3.62
C LYS A 166 5.64 13.08 4.37
N LEU A 167 5.40 12.68 5.62
CA LEU A 167 4.34 13.25 6.47
C LEU A 167 4.58 14.74 6.76
N VAL A 168 5.82 15.13 7.10
CA VAL A 168 6.17 16.52 7.38
C VAL A 168 5.96 17.39 6.14
N VAL A 169 6.43 16.95 4.97
CA VAL A 169 6.23 17.67 3.71
C VAL A 169 4.74 17.78 3.37
N LEU A 170 3.97 16.71 3.55
CA LEU A 170 2.52 16.70 3.32
C LEU A 170 1.80 17.74 4.20
N VAL A 171 2.14 17.83 5.49
CA VAL A 171 1.53 18.79 6.42
C VAL A 171 1.88 20.23 6.02
N VAL A 172 3.15 20.52 5.71
CA VAL A 172 3.57 21.85 5.28
C VAL A 172 2.83 22.27 4.00
N MET A 173 2.75 21.36 3.03
CA MET A 173 2.03 21.61 1.76
C MET A 173 0.53 21.82 1.96
N PHE A 174 -0.10 21.07 2.85
CA PHE A 174 -1.52 21.24 3.16
C PHE A 174 -1.81 22.61 3.78
N VAL A 175 -0.97 23.05 4.73
CA VAL A 175 -1.09 24.38 5.35
C VAL A 175 -0.93 25.48 4.30
N GLU A 176 0.06 25.37 3.40
CA GLU A 176 0.24 26.35 2.34
C GLU A 176 -0.93 26.38 1.36
N ALA A 177 -1.49 25.22 0.97
CA ALA A 177 -2.67 25.15 0.11
C ALA A 177 -3.87 25.86 0.76
N VAL A 178 -4.11 25.64 2.06
CA VAL A 178 -5.17 26.34 2.82
C VAL A 178 -4.90 27.84 2.87
N VAL A 179 -3.67 28.27 3.12
CA VAL A 179 -3.28 29.69 3.12
C VAL A 179 -3.54 30.35 1.76
N VAL A 180 -3.27 29.66 0.65
CA VAL A 180 -3.55 30.16 -0.71
C VAL A 180 -5.06 30.34 -0.93
N ILE A 181 -5.88 29.39 -0.48
CA ILE A 181 -7.34 29.49 -0.57
C ILE A 181 -7.86 30.70 0.21
N ILE A 182 -7.33 30.96 1.40
CA ILE A 182 -7.76 32.10 2.23
C ILE A 182 -7.30 33.44 1.63
N ARG A 183 -6.03 33.51 1.21
CA ARG A 183 -5.39 34.79 0.83
C ARG A 183 -5.68 35.22 -0.60
N GLN A 184 -6.20 34.33 -1.45
CA GLN A 184 -6.53 34.57 -2.87
C GLN A 184 -5.39 35.24 -3.67
N SER A 185 -4.14 35.09 -3.22
CA SER A 185 -2.96 35.77 -3.77
C SER A 185 -1.80 34.80 -3.90
N ASN A 186 -1.14 34.85 -5.05
CA ASN A 186 0.00 34.00 -5.37
C ASN A 186 1.27 34.55 -4.69
N HIS A 187 1.70 33.97 -3.57
CA HIS A 187 3.07 34.14 -3.09
C HIS A 187 4.01 33.18 -3.80
N ILE A 188 5.32 33.40 -3.64
CA ILE A 188 6.35 32.45 -4.08
C ILE A 188 6.22 31.19 -3.23
N ARG A 189 5.71 30.11 -3.83
CA ARG A 189 5.49 28.82 -3.18
C ARG A 189 6.72 27.92 -3.39
N VAL A 190 7.62 27.92 -2.42
CA VAL A 190 8.87 27.13 -2.46
C VAL A 190 8.59 25.62 -2.34
N THR A 191 7.51 25.23 -1.66
CA THR A 191 7.11 23.82 -1.48
C THR A 191 6.74 23.10 -2.76
N ARG A 192 6.45 23.81 -3.85
CA ARG A 192 6.23 23.20 -5.17
C ARG A 192 7.43 22.38 -5.64
N ALA A 193 8.64 22.80 -5.29
CA ALA A 193 9.86 22.07 -5.58
C ALA A 193 9.94 20.72 -4.84
N LEU A 194 9.13 20.51 -3.80
CA LEU A 194 9.05 19.26 -3.06
C LEU A 194 8.03 18.26 -3.64
N ARG A 195 7.15 18.66 -4.59
CA ARG A 195 6.18 17.74 -5.21
C ARG A 195 6.79 16.48 -5.84
N PRO A 196 7.95 16.55 -6.54
CA PRO A 196 8.61 15.34 -7.05
C PRO A 196 8.95 14.30 -5.97
N LEU A 197 8.98 14.69 -4.69
CA LEU A 197 9.19 13.77 -3.57
C LEU A 197 8.05 12.75 -3.42
N PHE A 198 6.80 13.12 -3.71
CA PHE A 198 5.68 12.20 -3.58
C PHE A 198 5.76 11.05 -4.59
N LEU A 199 6.32 11.35 -5.76
CA LEU A 199 6.63 10.37 -6.80
C LEU A 199 7.77 9.42 -6.36
N LEU A 200 8.71 9.87 -5.53
CA LEU A 200 9.86 9.07 -5.05
C LEU A 200 9.44 7.91 -4.11
N ASP A 201 8.28 7.98 -3.45
CA ASP A 201 7.80 6.95 -2.50
C ASP A 201 7.10 5.74 -3.18
N ILE A 202 7.32 5.54 -4.47
CA ILE A 202 6.65 4.51 -5.26
C ILE A 202 7.41 3.18 -5.21
N HIS A 203 6.69 2.10 -4.88
CA HIS A 203 7.17 0.71 -4.74
C HIS A 203 7.88 0.15 -5.99
N TYR A 204 7.60 0.70 -7.18
CA TYR A 204 8.18 0.26 -8.45
C TYR A 204 9.68 0.57 -8.62
N CYS A 205 10.27 1.32 -7.71
CA CYS A 205 11.69 1.64 -7.69
C CYS A 205 12.49 0.56 -6.93
N ARG A 206 12.65 -0.63 -7.53
CA ARG A 206 13.53 -1.68 -6.99
C ARG A 206 14.95 -1.51 -7.51
N GLY A 207 15.96 -1.55 -6.63
CA GLY A 207 17.39 -1.39 -7.01
C GLY A 207 18.01 -0.12 -6.43
N TYR A 208 18.38 0.86 -7.26
CA TYR A 208 19.02 2.14 -6.88
C TYR A 208 18.28 2.98 -5.82
N PHE A 209 17.11 2.54 -5.39
CA PHE A 209 16.23 3.25 -4.47
C PHE A 209 16.07 2.52 -3.12
N GLN A 210 17.07 1.75 -2.69
CA GLN A 210 17.04 1.07 -1.37
C GLN A 210 16.98 2.06 -0.21
N THR A 211 17.80 3.12 -0.25
CA THR A 211 17.82 4.17 0.80
C THR A 211 17.34 5.50 0.24
N PHE A 212 16.82 6.36 1.12
CA PHE A 212 16.30 7.67 0.72
C PHE A 212 17.37 8.52 0.03
N ILE A 213 18.60 8.44 0.55
CA ILE A 213 19.74 9.20 0.03
C ILE A 213 20.11 8.67 -1.36
N ASP A 214 20.17 7.35 -1.55
CA ASP A 214 20.49 6.76 -2.86
C ASP A 214 19.42 7.10 -3.90
N SER A 215 18.13 7.04 -3.51
CA SER A 215 17.01 7.47 -4.33
C SER A 215 17.14 8.93 -4.75
N PHE A 216 17.44 9.80 -3.79
CA PHE A 216 17.59 11.24 -4.02
C PHE A 216 18.76 11.55 -4.95
N ILE A 217 19.93 10.96 -4.69
CA ILE A 217 21.14 11.14 -5.52
C ILE A 217 20.88 10.60 -6.94
N SER A 218 20.29 9.41 -7.07
CA SER A 218 20.01 8.82 -8.38
C SER A 218 19.05 9.67 -9.21
N LEU A 219 18.03 10.26 -8.58
CA LEU A 219 17.09 11.18 -9.23
C LEU A 219 17.72 12.54 -9.52
N PHE A 220 18.58 13.05 -8.64
CA PHE A 220 19.33 14.27 -8.89
C PHE A 220 20.30 14.12 -10.07
N ILE A 221 20.96 12.97 -10.22
CA ILE A 221 21.77 12.66 -11.41
C ILE A 221 20.87 12.46 -12.64
N LEU A 222 19.67 11.90 -12.47
CA LEU A 222 18.70 11.76 -13.55
C LEU A 222 18.15 13.11 -14.03
N MET A 223 18.09 14.11 -13.16
CA MET A 223 17.75 15.49 -13.51
C MET A 223 18.72 16.07 -14.56
N THR A 224 19.99 15.69 -14.53
CA THR A 224 20.99 16.06 -15.53
C THR A 224 21.10 15.03 -16.67
N THR A 225 20.21 14.03 -16.69
CA THR A 225 20.14 12.92 -17.67
C THR A 225 21.44 12.10 -17.78
N SER A 226 22.35 12.20 -16.81
CA SER A 226 23.68 11.58 -16.90
C SER A 226 23.69 10.06 -16.69
N ASN A 227 22.63 9.51 -16.08
CA ASN A 227 22.51 8.09 -15.72
C ASN A 227 21.32 7.39 -16.44
N PHE A 228 20.78 8.00 -17.49
CA PHE A 228 19.77 7.37 -18.35
C PHE A 228 20.48 6.58 -19.47
N PRO A 229 20.13 5.31 -19.75
CA PRO A 229 18.97 4.54 -19.27
C PRO A 229 19.22 3.66 -18.02
N ASP A 230 20.45 3.65 -17.49
CA ASP A 230 20.90 2.66 -16.49
C ASP A 230 20.09 2.67 -15.19
N VAL A 231 19.65 3.84 -14.73
CA VAL A 231 18.81 3.96 -13.53
C VAL A 231 17.41 3.34 -13.71
N MET A 232 16.90 3.31 -14.94
CA MET A 232 15.56 2.81 -15.27
C MET A 232 15.55 1.29 -15.55
N MET A 233 16.67 0.75 -16.06
CA MET A 233 16.75 -0.63 -16.55
C MET A 233 16.29 -1.71 -15.55
N PRO A 234 16.65 -1.67 -14.25
CA PRO A 234 16.20 -2.67 -13.28
C PRO A 234 14.67 -2.71 -13.10
N SER A 235 14.03 -1.54 -12.97
CA SER A 235 12.57 -1.43 -12.84
C SER A 235 11.86 -1.82 -14.13
N TYR A 236 12.41 -1.45 -15.29
CA TYR A 236 11.83 -1.77 -16.59
C TYR A 236 11.77 -3.27 -16.88
N LYS A 237 12.79 -4.02 -16.45
CA LYS A 237 12.81 -5.49 -16.57
C LYS A 237 11.73 -6.17 -15.73
N SER A 238 11.37 -5.60 -14.58
CA SER A 238 10.30 -6.15 -13.73
C SER A 238 8.91 -5.82 -14.25
N SER A 239 8.70 -4.59 -14.71
CA SER A 239 7.43 -4.15 -15.28
C SER A 239 7.67 -3.10 -16.36
N LYS A 240 7.13 -3.34 -17.57
CA LYS A 240 7.21 -2.39 -18.69
C LYS A 240 6.53 -1.06 -18.36
N TRP A 241 5.49 -1.09 -17.53
CA TRP A 241 4.73 0.08 -17.09
C TRP A 241 5.55 1.04 -16.22
N SER A 242 6.61 0.56 -15.56
CA SER A 242 7.52 1.40 -14.79
C SER A 242 8.28 2.42 -15.66
N CYS A 243 8.33 2.25 -16.98
CA CYS A 243 8.91 3.25 -17.88
C CYS A 243 8.18 4.60 -17.84
N ILE A 244 6.85 4.58 -17.68
CA ILE A 244 6.01 5.79 -17.64
C ILE A 244 6.47 6.72 -16.52
N TYR A 245 6.83 6.15 -15.36
CA TYR A 245 7.35 6.91 -14.22
C TYR A 245 8.59 7.74 -14.61
N PHE A 246 9.58 7.13 -15.25
CA PHE A 246 10.83 7.81 -15.61
C PHE A 246 10.61 8.84 -16.72
N ILE A 247 9.76 8.53 -17.70
CA ILE A 247 9.40 9.47 -18.78
C ILE A 247 8.72 10.72 -18.22
N VAL A 248 7.73 10.53 -17.33
CA VAL A 248 7.01 11.63 -16.70
C VAL A 248 7.93 12.45 -15.79
N TYR A 249 8.78 11.78 -14.99
CA TYR A 249 9.78 12.46 -14.16
C TYR A 249 10.74 13.32 -15.00
N ILE A 250 11.35 12.76 -16.04
CA ILE A 250 12.32 13.46 -16.89
C ILE A 250 11.64 14.62 -17.63
N SER A 251 10.47 14.40 -18.23
CA SER A 251 9.75 15.43 -18.99
C SER A 251 9.34 16.62 -18.13
N LEU A 252 8.77 16.38 -16.94
CA LEU A 252 8.36 17.43 -16.02
C LEU A 252 9.56 18.15 -15.41
N GLN A 253 10.60 17.41 -15.02
CA GLN A 253 11.80 18.00 -14.44
C GLN A 253 12.57 18.87 -15.44
N LEU A 254 12.73 18.42 -16.68
CA LEU A 254 13.36 19.21 -17.74
C LEU A 254 12.52 20.45 -18.07
N PHE A 255 11.19 20.32 -18.13
CA PHE A 255 10.31 21.47 -18.36
C PHE A 255 10.45 22.53 -17.27
N ILE A 256 10.45 22.12 -15.99
CA ILE A 256 10.63 23.02 -14.86
C ILE A 256 12.02 23.66 -14.88
N PHE A 257 13.08 22.85 -15.08
CA PHE A 257 14.46 23.32 -15.07
C PHE A 257 14.75 24.30 -16.22
N MET A 258 14.31 23.98 -17.44
CA MET A 258 14.44 24.87 -18.59
C MET A 258 13.66 26.17 -18.41
N ASN A 259 12.41 26.10 -17.94
CA ASN A 259 11.64 27.31 -17.68
C ASN A 259 12.25 28.19 -16.57
N LEU A 260 12.90 27.58 -15.57
CA LEU A 260 13.63 28.32 -14.53
C LEU A 260 14.90 28.99 -15.09
N LEU A 261 15.68 28.28 -15.90
CA LEU A 261 16.88 28.84 -16.54
C LEU A 261 16.53 29.96 -17.51
N ILE A 262 15.53 29.76 -18.37
CA ILE A 262 15.06 30.75 -19.34
C ILE A 262 14.61 32.01 -18.62
N LYS A 263 13.78 31.90 -17.57
CA LYS A 263 13.37 33.07 -16.76
C LYS A 263 14.58 33.81 -16.18
N ARG A 264 15.57 33.10 -15.65
CA ARG A 264 16.74 33.73 -15.04
C ARG A 264 17.69 34.35 -16.06
N CYS A 265 17.77 33.80 -17.28
CA CYS A 265 18.54 34.37 -18.38
C CYS A 265 17.84 35.54 -19.09
N LEU A 266 16.50 35.56 -19.13
CA LEU A 266 15.69 36.64 -19.71
C LEU A 266 15.51 37.85 -18.76
N ILE A 267 15.81 37.71 -17.47
CA ILE A 267 15.77 38.82 -16.48
C ILE A 267 17.10 39.62 -16.47
N LYS A 268 17.92 39.51 -17.51
CA LYS A 268 19.08 40.39 -17.71
C LYS A 268 18.81 41.47 -18.74
#